data_AF-A0A7Y5RVI3-F1
#
_entry.id   AF-A0A7Y5RVI3-F1
#
_cell.length_a   1.000
_cell.length_b   1.000
_cell.length_c   1.000
_cell.angle_alpha   90.00
_cell.angle_beta   90.00
_cell.angle_gamma   90.00
#
_symmetry.space_group_name_H-M   'P 1'
#
loop_
_entity.id
_entity.type
_entity.pdbx_description
1 polymer ?
#
loop_
_entity_poly.entity_id
_entity_poly.type
_entity_poly.pdbx_seq_one_letter_code
_entity_poly.pdbx_strand_id
1 'polypeptide(L)'
;MVRGLAPSLMIAGACAAAAVLCFVSPTRAQTADDRRCLQCHAQERIATDPVEDLRARVRLSAGEPPPPRADQSKLYVTPDMLRESVHAGVACAACHADAVELPHAARLGEVNCTSCHAAAADEYIQGVHAEAAARGMKDAPRCADCHGGHDVRRKSDPKSRTYPLNVIKVCGDCHSQHVGAAYHEGDGRLRVSQYLDSVHGRAVTKAGLIVAATCADCHGHHAIRRSDDVRSSVHHTRVPLTCGRCHVGIAESFAGSVHSEAVIREAKRE
;
A
#
# COMPACT_ATOMS: atom_id res chain seq x y z
N MET A 1 4.69 70.83 36.32
CA MET A 1 4.67 72.04 35.48
C MET A 1 4.38 71.64 34.05
N VAL A 2 3.32 72.23 33.48
CA VAL A 2 3.01 72.43 32.04
C VAL A 2 2.95 71.17 31.15
N ARG A 3 1.77 70.61 30.88
CA ARG A 3 0.80 70.95 29.80
C ARG A 3 1.33 70.76 28.37
N GLY A 4 0.67 69.89 27.60
CA GLY A 4 0.75 69.80 26.15
C GLY A 4 -0.34 68.88 25.59
N LEU A 5 -1.45 69.48 25.14
CA LEU A 5 -2.67 68.85 24.63
C LEU A 5 -2.61 68.54 23.12
N ALA A 6 -3.10 67.34 22.78
CA ALA A 6 -4.00 67.00 21.65
C ALA A 6 -3.45 66.97 20.18
N PRO A 7 -4.15 66.34 19.20
CA PRO A 7 -5.50 65.76 19.26
C PRO A 7 -5.67 64.32 18.73
N SER A 8 -6.79 63.74 19.16
CA SER A 8 -7.41 62.51 18.70
C SER A 8 -7.75 62.54 17.21
N LEU A 9 -7.28 61.54 16.45
CA LEU A 9 -7.74 61.28 15.10
C LEU A 9 -8.77 60.14 15.14
N MET A 10 -10.04 60.50 14.96
CA MET A 10 -11.11 59.55 14.68
C MET A 10 -10.92 59.01 13.26
N ILE A 11 -10.61 57.72 13.14
CA ILE A 11 -10.67 57.00 11.86
C ILE A 11 -12.00 56.25 11.83
N ALA A 12 -12.87 56.71 10.94
CA ALA A 12 -14.17 56.13 10.65
C ALA A 12 -14.01 54.68 10.16
N GLY A 13 -14.79 53.78 10.76
CA GLY A 13 -14.90 52.38 10.33
C GLY A 13 -15.60 52.29 8.98
N ALA A 14 -14.83 51.92 7.95
CA ALA A 14 -15.38 51.39 6.71
C ALA A 14 -15.45 49.86 6.83
N CYS A 15 -16.65 49.32 7.08
CA CYS A 15 -16.94 47.91 6.92
C CYS A 15 -16.82 47.54 5.44
N ALA A 16 -15.64 47.10 5.02
CA ALA A 16 -15.48 46.39 3.75
C ALA A 16 -16.02 44.97 3.95
N ALA A 17 -17.22 44.71 3.43
CA ALA A 17 -17.76 43.37 3.31
C ALA A 17 -16.83 42.56 2.39
N ALA A 18 -15.94 41.78 2.99
CA ALA A 18 -15.16 40.79 2.27
C ALA A 18 -16.14 39.71 1.79
N ALA A 19 -16.51 39.78 0.51
CA ALA A 19 -17.18 38.69 -0.18
C ALA A 19 -16.24 37.49 -0.13
N VAL A 20 -16.52 36.57 0.80
CA VAL A 20 -15.92 35.24 0.82
C VAL A 20 -16.43 34.55 -0.44
N LEU A 21 -15.65 34.66 -1.52
CA LEU A 21 -15.76 33.77 -2.66
C LEU A 21 -15.48 32.38 -2.14
N CYS A 22 -16.55 31.65 -1.80
CA CYS A 22 -16.50 30.21 -1.64
C CYS A 22 -15.98 29.64 -2.95
N PHE A 23 -14.67 29.41 -3.02
CA PHE A 23 -14.09 28.51 -4.00
C PHE A 23 -14.62 27.13 -3.67
N VAL A 24 -15.78 26.81 -4.23
CA VAL A 24 -16.23 25.43 -4.38
C VAL A 24 -15.23 24.80 -5.33
N SER A 25 -14.21 24.16 -4.77
CA SER A 25 -13.36 23.25 -5.53
C SER A 25 -14.31 22.33 -6.30
N PRO A 26 -14.18 22.20 -7.63
CA PRO A 26 -15.03 21.30 -8.37
C PRO A 26 -14.82 19.93 -7.74
N THR A 27 -15.87 19.39 -7.12
CA THR A 27 -15.91 17.97 -6.83
C THR A 27 -15.62 17.31 -8.16
N ARG A 28 -14.47 16.62 -8.25
CA ARG A 28 -14.10 15.86 -9.44
C ARG A 28 -15.28 14.92 -9.69
N ALA A 29 -16.14 15.31 -10.63
CA ALA A 29 -17.37 14.60 -10.88
C ALA A 29 -16.96 13.20 -11.29
N GLN A 30 -17.44 12.18 -10.57
CA GLN A 30 -17.40 10.81 -11.06
C GLN A 30 -17.90 10.84 -12.50
N THR A 31 -17.11 10.24 -13.38
CA THR A 31 -17.42 10.28 -14.82
C THR A 31 -18.82 9.70 -15.03
N ALA A 32 -19.53 10.12 -16.08
CA ALA A 32 -20.86 9.57 -16.37
C ALA A 32 -20.83 8.03 -16.49
N ASP A 33 -19.67 7.47 -16.84
CA ASP A 33 -19.40 6.05 -16.94
C ASP A 33 -19.38 5.35 -15.57
N ASP A 34 -18.76 5.95 -14.55
CA ASP A 34 -18.68 5.37 -13.20
C ASP A 34 -20.08 5.22 -12.55
N ARG A 35 -21.02 6.10 -12.90
CA ARG A 35 -22.40 6.01 -12.41
C ARG A 35 -23.08 4.72 -12.80
N ARG A 36 -22.77 4.16 -13.98
CA ARG A 36 -23.37 2.89 -14.45
C ARG A 36 -22.83 1.71 -13.65
N CYS A 37 -21.57 1.73 -13.25
CA CYS A 37 -21.00 0.72 -12.36
C CYS A 37 -21.63 0.79 -10.97
N LEU A 38 -21.75 2.00 -10.41
CA LEU A 38 -22.27 2.22 -9.06
C LEU A 38 -23.77 1.91 -8.92
N GLN A 39 -24.55 1.95 -10.02
CA GLN A 39 -25.94 1.48 -10.01
C GLN A 39 -26.09 0.02 -9.60
N CYS A 40 -25.07 -0.82 -9.76
CA CYS A 40 -25.07 -2.20 -9.28
C CYS A 40 -24.15 -2.35 -8.07
N HIS A 41 -22.91 -1.88 -8.17
CA HIS A 41 -21.86 -2.16 -7.17
C HIS A 41 -21.94 -1.33 -5.89
N ALA A 42 -22.66 -0.20 -5.89
CA ALA A 42 -22.88 0.60 -4.68
C ALA A 42 -24.17 0.23 -3.94
N GLN A 43 -24.82 -0.87 -4.31
CA GLN A 43 -25.98 -1.37 -3.61
C GLN A 43 -25.55 -2.48 -2.66
N GLU A 44 -25.81 -2.34 -1.36
CA GLU A 44 -25.41 -3.32 -0.34
C GLU A 44 -25.86 -4.75 -0.68
N ARG A 45 -27.03 -4.86 -1.33
CA ARG A 45 -27.57 -6.14 -1.82
C ARG A 45 -26.62 -6.90 -2.75
N ILE A 46 -25.68 -6.25 -3.46
CA ILE A 46 -24.73 -6.97 -4.32
C ILE A 46 -23.80 -7.90 -3.53
N ALA A 47 -23.61 -7.64 -2.23
CA ALA A 47 -22.83 -8.50 -1.35
C ALA A 47 -23.64 -9.64 -0.73
N THR A 48 -24.97 -9.61 -0.86
CA THR A 48 -25.87 -10.53 -0.13
C THR A 48 -26.90 -11.24 -1.02
N ASP A 49 -27.14 -10.74 -2.23
CA ASP A 49 -28.11 -11.30 -3.17
C ASP A 49 -27.73 -12.76 -3.51
N PRO A 50 -28.72 -13.64 -3.72
CA PRO A 50 -28.47 -14.98 -4.21
C PRO A 50 -27.57 -14.98 -5.44
N VAL A 51 -26.65 -15.93 -5.48
CA VAL A 51 -25.69 -16.10 -6.56
C VAL A 51 -26.36 -16.14 -7.94
N GLU A 52 -27.52 -16.79 -8.02
CA GLU A 52 -28.36 -16.95 -9.20
C GLU A 52 -28.90 -15.60 -9.70
N ASP A 53 -29.27 -14.71 -8.79
CA ASP A 53 -29.78 -13.38 -9.11
C ASP A 53 -28.66 -12.46 -9.61
N LEU A 54 -27.43 -12.64 -9.10
CA LEU A 54 -26.26 -11.91 -9.59
C LEU A 54 -25.86 -12.38 -11.00
N ARG A 55 -25.94 -13.68 -11.27
CA ARG A 55 -25.70 -14.25 -12.61
C ARG A 55 -26.60 -13.67 -13.68
N ALA A 56 -27.86 -13.40 -13.35
CA ALA A 56 -28.83 -12.83 -14.30
C ALA A 56 -28.49 -11.39 -14.73
N ARG A 57 -27.56 -10.71 -14.02
CA ARG A 57 -27.19 -9.30 -14.24
C ARG A 57 -25.87 -9.12 -14.98
N VAL A 58 -25.17 -10.22 -15.27
CA VAL A 58 -23.86 -10.23 -15.94
C VAL A 58 -23.92 -11.08 -17.21
N ARG A 59 -22.98 -10.85 -18.13
CA ARG A 59 -22.80 -11.71 -19.30
C ARG A 59 -22.14 -13.01 -18.86
N LEU A 60 -22.77 -14.13 -19.22
CA LEU A 60 -22.21 -15.47 -19.08
C LEU A 60 -21.64 -15.90 -20.44
N SER A 61 -20.38 -16.33 -20.46
CA SER A 61 -19.76 -16.94 -21.64
C SER A 61 -19.82 -18.47 -21.53
N ALA A 62 -20.02 -19.16 -22.66
CA ALA A 62 -20.07 -20.61 -22.68
C ALA A 62 -18.75 -21.20 -22.15
N GLY A 63 -18.84 -22.03 -21.10
CA GLY A 63 -17.67 -22.64 -20.44
C GLY A 63 -17.06 -21.84 -19.29
N GLU A 64 -17.64 -20.70 -18.89
CA GLU A 64 -17.21 -20.01 -17.66
C GLU A 64 -17.53 -20.85 -16.42
N PRO A 65 -16.59 -20.99 -15.46
CA PRO A 65 -16.83 -21.67 -14.20
C PRO A 65 -17.97 -20.99 -13.40
N PRO A 66 -18.59 -21.71 -12.44
CA PRO A 66 -19.69 -21.18 -11.67
C PRO A 66 -19.33 -19.87 -10.93
N PRO A 67 -20.34 -19.04 -10.64
CA PRO A 67 -20.28 -17.59 -10.45
C PRO A 67 -19.81 -17.26 -9.01
N PRO A 68 -20.05 -16.03 -8.51
CA PRO A 68 -18.99 -15.20 -7.93
C PRO A 68 -18.24 -15.90 -6.78
N ARG A 69 -17.05 -15.37 -6.47
CA ARG A 69 -16.24 -15.78 -5.32
C ARG A 69 -17.15 -16.06 -4.11
N ALA A 70 -16.85 -17.12 -3.35
CA ALA A 70 -17.63 -17.51 -2.16
C ALA A 70 -17.87 -16.33 -1.19
N ASP A 71 -16.97 -15.35 -1.19
CA ASP A 71 -17.15 -14.04 -0.58
C ASP A 71 -17.55 -12.98 -1.63
N GLN A 72 -18.82 -12.57 -1.60
CA GLN A 72 -19.38 -11.51 -2.43
C GLN A 72 -19.21 -10.10 -1.82
N SER A 73 -18.72 -10.00 -0.57
CA SER A 73 -18.54 -8.68 0.09
C SER A 73 -17.63 -7.75 -0.70
N LYS A 74 -16.72 -8.32 -1.51
CA LYS A 74 -15.78 -7.59 -2.37
C LYS A 74 -16.44 -6.97 -3.60
N LEU A 75 -17.68 -7.36 -3.94
CA LEU A 75 -18.44 -6.77 -5.04
C LEU A 75 -19.08 -5.44 -4.66
N TYR A 76 -19.26 -5.20 -3.36
CA TYR A 76 -19.83 -3.96 -2.83
C TYR A 76 -18.75 -2.88 -2.74
N VAL A 77 -18.96 -1.80 -3.49
CA VAL A 77 -18.03 -0.66 -3.60
C VAL A 77 -18.84 0.62 -3.53
N THR A 78 -18.57 1.44 -2.52
CA THR A 78 -19.21 2.75 -2.40
C THR A 78 -18.42 3.82 -3.13
N PRO A 79 -19.05 4.92 -3.55
CA PRO A 79 -18.37 6.12 -4.03
C PRO A 79 -17.19 6.54 -3.15
N ASP A 80 -17.36 6.44 -1.83
CA ASP A 80 -16.44 6.99 -0.84
C ASP A 80 -15.13 6.22 -0.77
N MET A 81 -15.19 4.90 -0.97
CA MET A 81 -14.01 4.05 -0.98
C MET A 81 -12.97 4.55 -2.00
N LEU A 82 -13.42 4.81 -3.23
CA LEU A 82 -12.55 5.32 -4.29
C LEU A 82 -12.22 6.81 -4.12
N ARG A 83 -13.17 7.63 -3.65
CA ARG A 83 -12.94 9.08 -3.42
C ARG A 83 -11.84 9.37 -2.41
N GLU A 84 -11.67 8.52 -1.41
CA GLU A 84 -10.59 8.65 -0.42
C GLU A 84 -9.24 8.10 -0.91
N SER A 85 -9.22 7.42 -2.05
CA SER A 85 -8.01 6.85 -2.63
C SER A 85 -7.20 7.87 -3.41
N VAL A 86 -5.93 7.55 -3.68
CA VAL A 86 -5.09 8.30 -4.63
C VAL A 86 -5.60 8.23 -6.07
N HIS A 87 -6.51 7.30 -6.36
CA HIS A 87 -7.12 7.06 -7.65
C HIS A 87 -8.51 7.67 -7.79
N ALA A 88 -8.92 8.60 -6.91
CA ALA A 88 -10.23 9.25 -6.94
C ALA A 88 -10.61 9.91 -8.29
N GLY A 89 -9.62 10.20 -9.14
CA GLY A 89 -9.82 10.75 -10.49
C GLY A 89 -9.72 9.74 -11.63
N VAL A 90 -9.63 8.44 -11.33
CA VAL A 90 -9.52 7.36 -12.32
C VAL A 90 -10.89 6.69 -12.47
N ALA A 91 -11.38 6.60 -13.71
CA ALA A 91 -12.66 5.94 -13.99
C ALA A 91 -12.58 4.44 -13.71
N CYS A 92 -13.70 3.82 -13.32
CA CYS A 92 -13.78 2.40 -12.97
C CYS A 92 -13.23 1.50 -14.10
N ALA A 93 -13.64 1.77 -15.34
CA ALA A 93 -13.24 1.00 -16.52
C ALA A 93 -11.77 1.19 -16.93
N ALA A 94 -11.08 2.22 -16.43
CA ALA A 94 -9.65 2.39 -16.68
C ALA A 94 -8.82 1.36 -15.89
N CYS A 95 -9.32 0.87 -14.76
CA CYS A 95 -8.74 -0.25 -14.01
C CYS A 95 -9.39 -1.59 -14.41
N HIS A 96 -10.71 -1.59 -14.57
CA HIS A 96 -11.50 -2.74 -15.00
C HIS A 96 -11.77 -2.70 -16.51
N ALA A 97 -10.71 -2.90 -17.31
CA ALA A 97 -10.78 -2.80 -18.77
C ALA A 97 -11.84 -3.73 -19.41
N ASP A 98 -12.11 -4.88 -18.78
CA ASP A 98 -13.11 -5.84 -19.24
C ASP A 98 -14.56 -5.47 -18.85
N ALA A 99 -14.77 -4.32 -18.18
CA ALA A 99 -16.07 -3.84 -17.71
C ALA A 99 -16.60 -2.61 -18.45
N VAL A 100 -15.98 -2.23 -19.58
CA VAL A 100 -16.41 -1.10 -20.42
C VAL A 100 -17.82 -1.34 -20.98
N GLU A 101 -18.10 -2.58 -21.40
CA GLU A 101 -19.39 -2.98 -21.94
C GLU A 101 -20.27 -3.59 -20.85
N LEU A 102 -21.54 -3.16 -20.78
CA LEU A 102 -22.52 -3.66 -19.82
C LEU A 102 -23.68 -4.38 -20.54
N PRO A 103 -24.14 -5.54 -20.03
CA PRO A 103 -23.63 -6.26 -18.87
C PRO A 103 -22.22 -6.85 -19.12
N HIS A 104 -21.30 -6.65 -18.17
CA HIS A 104 -19.92 -7.14 -18.28
C HIS A 104 -19.85 -8.65 -18.02
N ALA A 105 -18.72 -9.28 -18.35
CA ALA A 105 -18.50 -10.71 -18.07
C ALA A 105 -18.63 -11.02 -16.57
N ALA A 106 -19.15 -12.20 -16.22
CA ALA A 106 -19.33 -12.60 -14.83
C ALA A 106 -18.02 -12.63 -14.02
N ARG A 107 -16.90 -12.88 -14.70
CA ARG A 107 -15.57 -12.79 -14.11
C ARG A 107 -14.71 -11.79 -14.88
N LEU A 108 -14.40 -10.67 -14.23
CA LEU A 108 -13.43 -9.71 -14.75
C LEU A 108 -11.99 -10.24 -14.54
N GLY A 109 -11.09 -9.83 -15.43
CA GLY A 109 -9.66 -9.97 -15.22
C GLY A 109 -9.18 -9.25 -13.96
N GLU A 110 -8.00 -9.63 -13.48
CA GLU A 110 -7.33 -8.88 -12.42
C GLU A 110 -6.95 -7.49 -12.92
N VAL A 111 -7.12 -6.47 -12.08
CA VAL A 111 -6.73 -5.09 -12.40
C VAL A 111 -5.22 -5.04 -12.64
N ASN A 112 -4.83 -4.46 -13.77
CA ASN A 112 -3.42 -4.31 -14.11
C ASN A 112 -2.86 -2.98 -13.59
N CYS A 113 -2.17 -3.02 -12.44
CA CYS A 113 -1.49 -1.83 -11.90
C CYS A 113 -0.27 -1.39 -12.72
N THR A 114 0.33 -2.29 -13.52
CA THR A 114 1.64 -2.07 -14.14
C THR A 114 1.57 -1.18 -15.39
N SER A 115 0.39 -1.04 -15.99
CA SER A 115 0.16 -0.14 -17.12
C SER A 115 0.47 1.32 -16.79
N CYS A 116 0.28 1.72 -15.53
CA CYS A 116 0.58 3.07 -15.03
C CYS A 116 1.76 3.10 -14.03
N HIS A 117 2.06 1.98 -13.35
CA HIS A 117 3.13 1.90 -12.33
C HIS A 117 4.31 1.02 -12.76
N ALA A 118 4.84 1.27 -13.97
CA ALA A 118 5.92 0.47 -14.56
C ALA A 118 7.16 0.34 -13.65
N ALA A 119 7.64 1.44 -13.06
CA ALA A 119 8.83 1.39 -12.19
C ALA A 119 8.64 0.49 -10.96
N ALA A 120 7.45 0.52 -10.33
CA ALA A 120 7.16 -0.37 -9.20
C ALA A 120 7.00 -1.83 -9.65
N ALA A 121 6.48 -2.05 -10.86
CA ALA A 121 6.41 -3.38 -11.46
C ALA A 121 7.82 -3.94 -11.74
N ASP A 122 8.72 -3.13 -12.30
CA ASP A 122 10.11 -3.49 -12.58
C ASP A 122 10.86 -3.87 -11.31
N GLU A 123 10.57 -3.22 -10.18
CA GLU A 123 11.11 -3.61 -8.87
C GLU A 123 10.47 -4.90 -8.34
N TYR A 124 9.13 -5.01 -8.41
CA TYR A 124 8.39 -6.17 -7.88
C TYR A 124 8.84 -7.48 -8.52
N ILE A 125 9.06 -7.50 -9.84
CA ILE A 125 9.50 -8.72 -10.55
C ILE A 125 10.89 -9.22 -10.14
N GLN A 126 11.67 -8.41 -9.43
CA GLN A 126 12.99 -8.79 -8.92
C GLN A 126 12.93 -9.43 -7.53
N GLY A 127 11.73 -9.53 -6.94
CA GLY A 127 11.52 -10.02 -5.58
C GLY A 127 10.90 -11.41 -5.50
N VAL A 128 11.01 -12.01 -4.31
CA VAL A 128 10.55 -13.37 -4.01
C VAL A 128 9.03 -13.53 -4.13
N HIS A 129 8.26 -12.46 -3.93
CA HIS A 129 6.80 -12.50 -4.10
C HIS A 129 6.42 -12.69 -5.57
N ALA A 130 7.10 -12.03 -6.51
CA ALA A 130 6.89 -12.25 -7.94
C ALA A 130 7.36 -13.63 -8.38
N GLU A 131 8.48 -14.12 -7.84
CA GLU A 131 8.93 -15.50 -8.10
C GLU A 131 7.90 -16.54 -7.62
N ALA A 132 7.33 -16.35 -6.42
CA ALA A 132 6.28 -17.21 -5.89
C ALA A 132 5.01 -17.18 -6.78
N ALA A 133 4.61 -15.99 -7.25
CA ALA A 133 3.49 -15.84 -8.17
C ALA A 133 3.76 -16.54 -9.51
N ALA A 134 4.98 -16.44 -10.05
CA ALA A 134 5.39 -17.11 -11.28
C ALA A 134 5.40 -18.64 -11.15
N ARG A 135 5.63 -19.17 -9.93
CA ARG A 135 5.50 -20.60 -9.59
C ARG A 135 4.05 -21.05 -9.38
N GLY A 136 3.07 -20.15 -9.50
CA GLY A 136 1.66 -20.46 -9.33
C GLY A 136 1.20 -20.62 -7.88
N MET A 137 1.98 -20.11 -6.91
CA MET A 137 1.56 -20.08 -5.50
C MET A 137 0.36 -19.14 -5.36
N LYS A 138 -0.78 -19.67 -4.93
CA LYS A 138 -2.06 -18.93 -4.91
C LYS A 138 -2.11 -17.80 -3.88
N ASP A 139 -1.26 -17.89 -2.87
CA ASP A 139 -1.08 -16.98 -1.76
C ASP A 139 0.09 -16.00 -1.97
N ALA A 140 0.74 -16.03 -3.13
CA ALA A 140 1.76 -15.06 -3.48
C ALA A 140 1.16 -13.65 -3.56
N PRO A 141 1.63 -12.69 -2.74
CA PRO A 141 1.02 -11.36 -2.67
C PRO A 141 1.33 -10.55 -3.94
N ARG A 142 0.31 -9.83 -4.40
CA ARG A 142 0.28 -8.89 -5.52
C ARG A 142 0.14 -7.46 -5.01
N CYS A 143 0.08 -6.50 -5.93
CA CYS A 143 0.00 -5.07 -5.61
C CYS A 143 -1.10 -4.75 -4.60
N ALA A 144 -2.30 -5.31 -4.81
CA ALA A 144 -3.48 -5.02 -3.99
C ALA A 144 -3.44 -5.63 -2.59
N ASP A 145 -2.63 -6.68 -2.36
CA ASP A 145 -2.53 -7.32 -1.05
C ASP A 145 -1.83 -6.39 -0.04
N CYS A 146 -0.86 -5.59 -0.49
CA CYS A 146 -0.18 -4.60 0.33
C CYS A 146 -0.84 -3.21 0.28
N HIS A 147 -1.30 -2.77 -0.89
CA HIS A 147 -1.79 -1.39 -1.07
C HIS A 147 -3.31 -1.23 -0.90
N GLY A 148 -4.08 -2.32 -1.03
CA GLY A 148 -5.54 -2.27 -1.17
C GLY A 148 -5.99 -2.20 -2.63
N GLY A 149 -7.31 -2.11 -2.83
CA GLY A 149 -7.92 -2.08 -4.16
C GLY A 149 -8.54 -0.71 -4.45
N HIS A 150 -9.82 -0.56 -4.12
CA HIS A 150 -10.51 0.72 -4.26
C HIS A 150 -10.10 1.76 -3.22
N ASP A 151 -9.39 1.37 -2.16
CA ASP A 151 -9.07 2.18 -0.98
C ASP A 151 -7.58 2.50 -0.86
N VAL A 152 -6.83 2.49 -1.97
CA VAL A 152 -5.39 2.75 -2.01
C VAL A 152 -5.07 4.18 -1.57
N ARG A 153 -4.38 4.34 -0.45
CA ARG A 153 -4.02 5.65 0.14
C ARG A 153 -2.52 5.91 0.09
N ARG A 154 -2.12 7.18 0.15
CA ARG A 154 -0.70 7.57 0.21
C ARG A 154 -0.03 6.97 1.45
N LYS A 155 1.24 6.59 1.35
CA LYS A 155 2.00 6.04 2.51
C LYS A 155 2.07 6.98 3.72
N SER A 156 1.87 8.27 3.53
CA SER A 156 1.86 9.29 4.58
C SER A 156 0.51 9.42 5.30
N ASP A 157 -0.55 8.80 4.77
CA ASP A 157 -1.86 8.78 5.40
C ASP A 157 -1.91 7.68 6.47
N PRO A 158 -2.23 8.00 7.75
CA PRO A 158 -2.34 7.00 8.81
C PRO A 158 -3.33 5.85 8.55
N LYS A 159 -4.31 6.05 7.67
CA LYS A 159 -5.26 5.01 7.23
C LYS A 159 -4.71 4.11 6.13
N SER A 160 -3.56 4.44 5.55
CA SER A 160 -2.95 3.62 4.50
C SER A 160 -2.40 2.32 5.08
N ARG A 161 -2.61 1.20 4.37
CA ARG A 161 -2.00 -0.09 4.70
C ARG A 161 -0.47 -0.01 4.75
N THR A 162 0.13 0.88 3.97
CA THR A 162 1.59 1.08 3.89
C THR A 162 2.10 2.23 4.76
N TYR A 163 1.26 2.78 5.65
CA TYR A 163 1.70 3.70 6.69
C TYR A 163 2.62 2.96 7.69
N PRO A 164 3.70 3.56 8.22
CA PRO A 164 4.68 2.86 9.05
C PRO A 164 4.10 2.02 10.20
N LEU A 165 3.05 2.50 10.88
CA LEU A 165 2.41 1.75 11.97
C LEU A 165 1.60 0.53 11.49
N ASN A 166 1.23 0.50 10.21
CA ASN A 166 0.40 -0.54 9.59
C ASN A 166 1.24 -1.59 8.82
N VAL A 167 2.48 -1.26 8.44
CA VAL A 167 3.37 -2.15 7.66
C VAL A 167 3.56 -3.51 8.36
N ILE A 168 3.73 -3.50 9.68
CA ILE A 168 3.92 -4.74 10.46
C ILE A 168 2.73 -5.68 10.29
N LYS A 169 1.51 -5.15 10.26
CA LYS A 169 0.31 -5.94 10.04
C LYS A 169 0.30 -6.53 8.63
N VAL A 170 0.58 -5.70 7.61
CA VAL A 170 0.59 -6.14 6.20
C VAL A 170 1.56 -7.30 5.98
N CYS A 171 2.78 -7.20 6.48
CA CYS A 171 3.78 -8.26 6.34
C CYS A 171 3.47 -9.45 7.26
N GLY A 172 3.15 -9.16 8.52
CA GLY A 172 2.96 -10.16 9.58
C GLY A 172 1.73 -11.05 9.37
N ASP A 173 0.65 -10.53 8.77
CA ASP A 173 -0.57 -11.29 8.48
C ASP A 173 -0.24 -12.56 7.68
N CYS A 174 0.60 -12.47 6.64
CA CYS A 174 1.01 -13.65 5.85
C CYS A 174 2.25 -14.33 6.43
N HIS A 175 3.31 -13.58 6.76
CA HIS A 175 4.58 -14.19 7.16
C HIS A 175 4.51 -14.96 8.48
N SER A 176 3.56 -14.64 9.38
CA SER A 176 3.33 -15.44 10.59
C SER A 176 2.71 -16.81 10.30
N GLN A 177 2.19 -17.01 9.09
CA GLN A 177 1.60 -18.27 8.61
C GLN A 177 2.59 -19.09 7.76
N HIS A 178 3.75 -18.54 7.38
CA HIS A 178 4.80 -19.24 6.64
C HIS A 178 5.52 -20.25 7.55
N VAL A 179 4.86 -21.38 7.82
CA VAL A 179 5.38 -22.47 8.65
C VAL A 179 5.44 -23.78 7.85
N GLY A 180 6.45 -24.61 8.14
CA GLY A 180 6.60 -25.92 7.52
C GLY A 180 7.34 -25.93 6.18
N ALA A 181 7.43 -27.11 5.58
CA ALA A 181 8.34 -27.41 4.45
C ALA A 181 8.03 -26.64 3.14
N ALA A 182 6.82 -26.11 2.99
CA ALA A 182 6.43 -25.30 1.84
C ALA A 182 7.13 -23.92 1.82
N TYR A 183 7.64 -23.46 2.96
CA TYR A 183 8.29 -22.15 3.11
C TYR A 183 9.75 -22.37 3.45
N HIS A 184 10.56 -22.56 2.41
CA HIS A 184 11.97 -22.95 2.43
C HIS A 184 12.92 -22.03 3.23
N GLU A 185 12.47 -20.85 3.68
CA GLU A 185 13.29 -19.85 4.38
C GLU A 185 13.21 -19.95 5.92
N GLY A 186 12.50 -20.96 6.45
CA GLY A 186 12.40 -21.26 7.89
C GLY A 186 11.13 -20.71 8.55
N ASP A 187 11.02 -20.83 9.88
CA ASP A 187 9.81 -20.46 10.61
C ASP A 187 9.54 -18.94 10.54
N GLY A 188 8.59 -18.54 9.69
CA GLY A 188 8.18 -17.14 9.53
C GLY A 188 7.50 -16.59 10.77
N ARG A 189 6.75 -17.43 11.51
CA ARG A 189 6.13 -17.05 12.78
C ARG A 189 7.17 -16.67 13.83
N LEU A 190 8.24 -17.46 13.92
CA LEU A 190 9.36 -17.16 14.81
C LEU A 190 10.02 -15.82 14.44
N ARG A 191 10.29 -15.57 13.16
CA ARG A 191 10.91 -14.31 12.70
C ARG A 191 10.05 -13.09 12.97
N VAL A 192 8.74 -13.18 12.72
CA VAL A 192 7.80 -12.10 13.05
C VAL A 192 7.82 -11.83 14.56
N SER A 193 7.79 -12.89 15.39
CA SER A 193 7.88 -12.75 16.85
C SER A 193 9.19 -12.07 17.28
N GLN A 194 10.33 -12.49 16.75
CA GLN A 194 11.64 -11.89 17.07
C GLN A 194 11.72 -10.42 16.69
N TYR A 195 11.14 -10.04 15.55
CA TYR A 195 11.06 -8.64 15.16
C TYR A 195 10.16 -7.85 16.13
N LEU A 196 8.98 -8.36 16.51
CA LEU A 196 8.07 -7.72 17.47
C LEU A 196 8.73 -7.53 18.85
N ASP A 197 9.58 -8.47 19.26
CA ASP A 197 10.37 -8.42 20.49
C ASP A 197 11.65 -7.59 20.37
N SER A 198 11.95 -7.01 19.21
CA SER A 198 13.11 -6.11 19.03
C SER A 198 12.81 -4.68 19.52
N VAL A 199 13.87 -3.86 19.61
CA VAL A 199 13.71 -2.43 19.91
C VAL A 199 12.91 -1.70 18.82
N HIS A 200 13.07 -2.08 17.55
CA HIS A 200 12.31 -1.53 16.43
C HIS A 200 10.84 -1.94 16.50
N GLY A 201 10.57 -3.23 16.69
CA GLY A 201 9.21 -3.75 16.81
C GLY A 201 8.45 -3.12 17.96
N ARG A 202 9.06 -3.01 19.15
CA ARG A 202 8.45 -2.31 20.30
C ARG A 202 8.26 -0.81 20.04
N ALA A 203 9.22 -0.14 19.41
CA ALA A 203 9.10 1.28 19.08
C ALA A 203 7.90 1.55 18.16
N VAL A 204 7.68 0.73 17.13
CA VAL A 204 6.52 0.87 16.25
C VAL A 204 5.22 0.45 16.94
N THR A 205 5.16 -0.77 17.50
CA THR A 205 3.90 -1.38 17.97
C THR A 205 3.44 -0.93 19.36
N LYS A 206 4.37 -0.57 20.26
CA LYS A 206 4.06 -0.18 21.64
C LYS A 206 4.18 1.32 21.86
N ALA A 207 5.15 1.97 21.22
CA ALA A 207 5.39 3.41 21.39
C ALA A 207 4.83 4.27 20.24
N GLY A 208 4.34 3.68 19.14
CA GLY A 208 3.77 4.43 18.01
C GLY A 208 4.79 5.28 17.24
N LEU A 209 6.08 4.93 17.31
CA LEU A 209 7.16 5.70 16.69
C LEU A 209 7.24 5.39 15.19
N ILE A 210 6.72 6.30 14.37
CA ILE A 210 6.69 6.18 12.90
C ILE A 210 8.06 6.25 12.22
N VAL A 211 9.09 6.67 12.96
CA VAL A 211 10.48 6.78 12.51
C VAL A 211 11.29 5.50 12.80
N ALA A 212 10.74 4.57 13.58
CA ALA A 212 11.41 3.31 13.86
C ALA A 212 11.31 2.38 12.64
N ALA A 213 12.36 1.61 12.40
CA ALA A 213 12.44 0.71 11.26
C ALA A 213 11.31 -0.34 11.30
N THR A 214 10.66 -0.53 10.17
CA THR A 214 9.67 -1.57 9.87
C THR A 214 10.32 -2.72 9.09
N CYS A 215 9.54 -3.75 8.76
CA CYS A 215 10.00 -4.85 7.90
C CYS A 215 10.61 -4.33 6.59
N ALA A 216 9.97 -3.33 5.97
CA ALA A 216 10.36 -2.84 4.66
C ALA A 216 11.63 -1.97 4.67
N ASP A 217 11.99 -1.38 5.80
CA ASP A 217 13.21 -0.55 5.92
C ASP A 217 14.49 -1.39 5.81
N CYS A 218 14.41 -2.64 6.27
CA CYS A 218 15.49 -3.63 6.13
C CYS A 218 15.35 -4.45 4.85
N HIS A 219 14.15 -4.94 4.52
CA HIS A 219 13.95 -5.90 3.41
C HIS A 219 13.64 -5.26 2.04
N GLY A 220 13.27 -3.98 2.00
CA GLY A 220 12.79 -3.27 0.81
C GLY A 220 11.26 -3.21 0.72
N HIS A 221 10.76 -2.46 -0.26
CA HIS A 221 9.32 -2.22 -0.46
C HIS A 221 8.73 -3.11 -1.56
N HIS A 222 9.21 -2.97 -2.80
CA HIS A 222 8.72 -3.76 -3.94
C HIS A 222 9.73 -4.86 -4.33
N ALA A 223 11.02 -4.56 -4.35
CA ALA A 223 12.08 -5.53 -4.67
C ALA A 223 12.57 -6.33 -3.45
N ILE A 224 11.65 -7.04 -2.77
CA ILE A 224 11.96 -7.85 -1.58
C ILE A 224 12.68 -9.13 -2.00
N ARG A 225 13.97 -9.24 -1.67
CA ARG A 225 14.84 -10.37 -2.06
C ARG A 225 15.12 -11.30 -0.89
N ARG A 226 15.51 -12.55 -1.20
CA ARG A 226 16.01 -13.51 -0.21
C ARG A 226 17.24 -12.98 0.50
N SER A 227 17.49 -13.46 1.72
CA SER A 227 18.70 -13.07 2.47
C SER A 227 20.00 -13.63 1.89
N ASP A 228 19.94 -14.65 1.04
CA ASP A 228 21.09 -15.26 0.35
C ASP A 228 21.36 -14.66 -1.05
N ASP A 229 20.50 -13.75 -1.54
CA ASP A 229 20.79 -12.97 -2.75
C ASP A 229 21.74 -11.83 -2.39
N VAL A 230 22.91 -11.78 -3.01
CA VAL A 230 23.95 -10.74 -2.82
C VAL A 230 23.45 -9.31 -3.09
N ARG A 231 22.32 -9.13 -3.78
CA ARG A 231 21.68 -7.83 -4.02
C ARG A 231 20.69 -7.44 -2.93
N SER A 232 20.36 -8.36 -2.02
CA SER A 232 19.43 -8.12 -0.92
C SER A 232 20.00 -7.16 0.10
N SER A 233 19.20 -6.22 0.58
CA SER A 233 19.59 -5.33 1.67
C SER A 233 19.84 -6.06 2.98
N VAL A 234 19.30 -7.27 3.14
CA VAL A 234 19.56 -8.11 4.32
C VAL A 234 20.60 -9.21 4.04
N HIS A 235 21.27 -9.18 2.90
CA HIS A 235 22.44 -10.03 2.67
C HIS A 235 23.54 -9.68 3.66
N HIS A 236 24.24 -10.68 4.21
CA HIS A 236 25.22 -10.48 5.28
C HIS A 236 26.33 -9.47 4.90
N THR A 237 26.75 -9.43 3.63
CA THR A 237 27.71 -8.42 3.13
C THR A 237 27.14 -7.00 3.02
N ARG A 238 25.82 -6.83 3.08
CA ARG A 238 25.10 -5.55 2.92
C ARG A 238 24.44 -5.07 4.19
N VAL A 239 24.33 -5.90 5.23
CA VAL A 239 23.79 -5.52 6.55
C VAL A 239 24.41 -4.23 7.09
N PRO A 240 25.75 -4.02 7.07
CA PRO A 240 26.33 -2.77 7.55
C PRO A 240 25.80 -1.53 6.83
N LEU A 241 25.62 -1.61 5.50
CA LEU A 241 25.06 -0.52 4.70
C LEU A 241 23.58 -0.28 5.03
N THR A 242 22.80 -1.35 5.23
CA THR A 242 21.38 -1.25 5.55
C THR A 242 21.14 -0.63 6.91
N CYS A 243 21.84 -1.11 7.96
CA CYS A 243 21.76 -0.54 9.29
C CYS A 243 22.31 0.90 9.33
N GLY A 244 23.37 1.18 8.57
CA GLY A 244 24.03 2.47 8.49
C GLY A 244 23.17 3.61 7.94
N ARG A 245 22.04 3.31 7.28
CA ARG A 245 21.06 4.33 6.86
C ARG A 245 20.51 5.16 8.02
N CYS A 246 20.39 4.53 9.20
CA CYS A 246 19.92 5.19 10.42
C CYS A 246 21.01 5.22 11.50
N HIS A 247 21.87 4.20 11.57
CA HIS A 247 22.91 4.07 12.59
C HIS A 247 24.29 4.51 12.06
N VAL A 248 24.39 5.76 11.60
CA VAL A 248 25.58 6.29 10.91
C VAL A 248 26.86 6.13 11.76
N GLY A 249 26.83 6.53 13.04
CA GLY A 249 28.01 6.40 13.91
C GLY A 249 28.44 4.96 14.19
N ILE A 250 27.49 4.01 14.17
CA ILE A 250 27.82 2.58 14.27
C ILE A 250 28.44 2.09 12.97
N ALA A 251 27.92 2.53 11.81
CA ALA A 251 28.50 2.18 10.52
C ALA A 251 29.94 2.71 10.37
N GLU A 252 30.22 3.92 10.84
CA GLU A 252 31.57 4.49 10.88
C GLU A 252 32.51 3.67 11.77
N SER A 253 32.05 3.32 12.98
CA SER A 253 32.82 2.48 13.91
C SER A 253 33.08 1.08 13.33
N PHE A 254 32.08 0.48 12.68
CA PHE A 254 32.20 -0.81 12.03
C PHE A 254 33.22 -0.78 10.90
N ALA A 255 33.18 0.26 10.04
CA ALA A 255 34.08 0.42 8.90
C ALA A 255 35.56 0.47 9.29
N GLY A 256 35.87 0.98 10.49
CA GLY A 256 37.22 0.99 11.05
C GLY A 256 37.66 -0.30 11.74
N SER A 257 36.82 -1.34 11.78
CA SER A 257 37.08 -2.58 12.52
C SER A 257 37.53 -3.75 11.64
N VAL A 258 38.22 -4.72 12.26
CA VAL A 258 38.60 -6.00 11.61
C VAL A 258 37.40 -6.80 11.07
N HIS A 259 36.19 -6.57 11.60
CA HIS A 259 34.98 -7.22 11.11
C HIS A 259 34.55 -6.69 9.74
N SER A 260 34.82 -5.41 9.44
CA SER A 260 34.51 -4.84 8.12
C SER A 260 35.43 -5.39 7.04
N GLU A 261 36.70 -5.66 7.34
CA GLU A 261 37.64 -6.29 6.40
C GLU A 261 37.17 -7.69 5.97
N ALA A 262 36.58 -8.45 6.90
CA ALA A 262 36.01 -9.76 6.60
C ALA A 262 34.83 -9.66 5.61
N VAL A 263 33.91 -8.74 5.86
CA VAL A 263 32.77 -8.48 4.96
C VAL A 263 33.22 -8.01 3.57
N ILE A 264 34.20 -7.11 3.49
CA ILE A 264 34.73 -6.62 2.21
C ILE A 264 35.41 -7.76 1.44
N ARG A 265 36.15 -8.63 2.12
CA ARG A 265 36.82 -9.77 1.50
C ARG A 265 35.83 -10.80 0.95
N GLU A 266 34.73 -11.02 1.66
CA GLU A 266 33.65 -11.92 1.25
C GLU A 266 32.90 -11.34 0.04
N ALA A 267 32.52 -10.06 0.10
CA ALA A 267 31.85 -9.36 -1.01
C ALA A 267 32.67 -9.30 -2.31
N LYS A 268 34.01 -9.44 -2.26
CA LYS A 268 34.90 -9.49 -3.43
C LYS A 268 35.01 -10.88 -4.06
N ARG A 269 34.54 -11.94 -3.37
CA ARG A 269 34.62 -13.33 -3.83
C ARG A 269 33.36 -13.78 -4.57
N GLU A 270 32.26 -13.06 -4.38
CA GLU A 270 30.95 -13.27 -5.00
C GLU A 270 30.81 -12.43 -6.28
#